data_AF-A0A2G6DIG7-F1
#
_entry.id   AF-A0A2G6DIG7-F1
#
_cell.length_a   1.000
_cell.length_b   1.000
_cell.length_c   1.000
_cell.angle_alpha   90.00
_cell.angle_beta   90.00
_cell.angle_gamma   90.00
#
_symmetry.space_group_name_H-M   'P 1'
#
loop_
_entity.id
_entity.type
_entity.pdbx_description
1 polymer ?
#
loop_
_entity_poly.entity_id
_entity_poly.type
_entity_poly.pdbx_seq_one_letter_code
_entity_poly.pdbx_strand_id
1 'polypeptide(L)'
;MAGFWTHNAIALLVASSASLVSHFFIPEADWLFMSVLLLVVFIASHLPAIQQPASPSYQVVRNSSKIAAIVFPALIYTYRPTDLLLAWLATYILHSSTWWIIDQISLHRDYTRSIIAIIALPSLLTLGTYGLVGKTIVLPAFLSASSAYLTHLFIEQYRLETARKSISGIVTD
;
A
#
# COMPACT_ATOMS: atom_id res chain seq x y z
N MET A 1 -3.82 -16.45 16.57
CA MET A 1 -2.92 -15.40 16.03
C MET A 1 -2.24 -15.83 14.72
N ALA A 2 -3.01 -16.26 13.70
CA ALA A 2 -2.53 -16.29 12.32
C ALA A 2 -2.75 -14.89 11.68
N GLY A 3 -2.44 -13.81 12.40
CA GLY A 3 -3.14 -12.51 12.28
C GLY A 3 -2.38 -11.33 11.65
N PHE A 4 -1.04 -11.36 11.61
CA PHE A 4 -0.21 -10.32 10.99
C PHE A 4 1.01 -10.93 10.29
N TRP A 5 1.65 -11.91 10.93
CA TRP A 5 2.78 -12.64 10.33
C TRP A 5 2.42 -13.36 9.03
N THR A 6 1.26 -14.00 8.99
CA THR A 6 0.70 -14.60 7.77
C THR A 6 0.39 -13.54 6.72
N HIS A 7 -0.16 -12.40 7.12
CA HIS A 7 -0.43 -11.28 6.21
C HIS A 7 0.87 -10.73 5.60
N ASN A 8 1.91 -10.53 6.42
CA ASN A 8 3.24 -10.12 5.95
C ASN A 8 3.87 -11.16 5.03
N ALA A 9 3.77 -12.44 5.36
CA ALA A 9 4.31 -13.52 4.55
C ALA A 9 3.63 -13.56 3.17
N ILE A 10 2.30 -13.44 3.12
CA ILE A 10 1.55 -13.36 1.87
C ILE A 10 1.91 -12.09 1.10
N ALA A 11 1.96 -10.93 1.77
CA ALA A 11 2.34 -9.66 1.16
C ALA A 11 3.74 -9.72 0.53
N LEU A 12 4.72 -10.29 1.25
CA LEU A 12 6.06 -10.51 0.75
C LEU A 12 6.07 -11.48 -0.43
N LEU A 13 5.34 -12.59 -0.36
CA LEU A 13 5.28 -13.56 -1.44
C LEU A 13 4.67 -12.96 -2.72
N VAL A 14 3.57 -12.21 -2.59
CA VAL A 14 2.93 -11.51 -3.71
C VAL A 14 3.88 -10.46 -4.29
N ALA A 15 4.55 -9.69 -3.43
CA ALA A 15 5.51 -8.66 -3.85
C ALA A 15 6.74 -9.24 -4.56
N SER A 16 7.35 -10.29 -4.00
CA SER A 16 8.47 -10.98 -4.63
C SER A 16 8.06 -11.61 -5.96
N SER A 17 6.88 -12.22 -6.04
CA SER A 17 6.36 -12.81 -7.28
C SER A 17 6.12 -11.74 -8.35
N ALA A 18 5.50 -10.62 -7.99
CA ALA A 18 5.27 -9.50 -8.90
C ALA A 18 6.58 -8.90 -9.43
N SER A 19 7.57 -8.74 -8.54
CA SER A 19 8.91 -8.30 -8.88
C SER A 19 9.56 -9.27 -9.87
N LEU A 20 9.65 -10.56 -9.52
CA LEU A 20 10.25 -11.59 -10.37
C LEU A 20 9.58 -11.70 -11.74
N VAL A 21 8.24 -11.75 -11.79
CA VAL A 21 7.50 -11.78 -13.04
C VAL A 21 7.82 -10.56 -13.88
N SER A 22 7.83 -9.37 -13.28
CA SER A 22 8.13 -8.13 -14.02
C SER A 22 9.55 -8.12 -14.58
N HIS A 23 10.55 -8.69 -13.87
CA HIS A 23 11.90 -8.85 -14.40
C HIS A 23 11.95 -9.69 -15.67
N PHE A 24 11.17 -10.78 -15.72
CA PHE A 24 11.14 -11.66 -16.89
C PHE A 24 10.50 -11.00 -18.12
N PHE A 25 9.52 -10.11 -17.92
CA PHE A 25 8.78 -9.48 -19.02
C PHE A 25 9.30 -8.10 -19.41
N ILE A 26 10.11 -7.45 -18.57
CA ILE A 26 10.61 -6.09 -18.79
C ILE A 26 12.14 -6.16 -18.83
N PRO A 27 12.74 -6.15 -20.04
CA PRO A 27 14.20 -6.25 -20.19
C PRO A 27 14.99 -5.13 -19.49
N GLU A 28 14.33 -3.99 -19.27
CA GLU A 28 14.89 -2.80 -18.62
C GLU A 28 14.72 -2.81 -17.09
N ALA A 29 14.14 -3.87 -16.50
CA ALA A 29 13.90 -3.97 -15.07
C ALA A 29 15.22 -4.25 -14.31
N ASP A 30 15.90 -3.16 -13.95
CA ASP A 30 17.08 -3.17 -13.12
C ASP A 30 16.77 -3.45 -11.63
N TRP A 31 17.81 -3.54 -10.80
CA TRP A 31 17.67 -3.83 -9.37
C TRP A 31 16.85 -2.77 -8.63
N LEU A 32 16.93 -1.51 -9.07
CA LEU A 32 16.14 -0.42 -8.49
C LEU A 32 14.66 -0.58 -8.80
N PHE A 33 14.32 -0.84 -10.06
CA PHE A 33 12.96 -1.17 -10.51
C PHE A 33 12.37 -2.29 -9.66
N MET A 34 13.11 -3.37 -9.53
CA MET A 34 12.69 -4.58 -8.80
C MET A 34 12.41 -4.30 -7.32
N SER A 35 13.28 -3.52 -6.69
CA SER A 35 13.19 -3.15 -5.28
C SER A 35 12.01 -2.21 -5.02
N VAL A 36 11.82 -1.20 -5.88
CA VAL A 36 10.69 -0.27 -5.78
C VAL A 36 9.37 -1.01 -6.01
N LEU A 37 9.31 -1.89 -7.02
CA LEU A 37 8.12 -2.68 -7.30
C LEU A 37 7.77 -3.61 -6.14
N LEU A 38 8.74 -4.32 -5.57
CA LEU A 38 8.54 -5.16 -4.40
C LEU A 38 7.99 -4.34 -3.23
N LEU A 39 8.62 -3.21 -2.90
CA LEU A 39 8.19 -2.36 -1.80
C LEU A 39 6.75 -1.84 -1.99
N VAL A 40 6.41 -1.43 -3.20
CA VAL A 40 5.08 -0.89 -3.54
C VAL A 40 4.02 -1.97 -3.44
N VAL A 41 4.27 -3.15 -3.99
CA VAL A 41 3.32 -4.26 -3.91
C VAL A 41 3.16 -4.75 -2.47
N PHE A 42 4.25 -4.75 -1.70
CA PHE A 42 4.20 -5.03 -0.27
C PHE A 42 3.31 -4.03 0.47
N ILE A 43 3.53 -2.72 0.29
CA ILE A 43 2.70 -1.67 0.94
C ILE A 43 1.24 -1.77 0.48
N ALA A 44 1.00 -2.03 -0.81
CA ALA A 44 -0.33 -2.16 -1.38
C ALA A 44 -1.15 -3.28 -0.71
N SER A 45 -0.48 -4.37 -0.34
CA SER A 45 -1.06 -5.50 0.39
C SER A 45 -1.62 -5.11 1.76
N HIS A 46 -1.14 -4.01 2.35
CA HIS A 46 -1.59 -3.51 3.66
C HIS A 46 -2.64 -2.39 3.57
N LEU A 47 -2.83 -1.79 2.39
CA LEU A 47 -3.82 -0.72 2.18
C LEU A 47 -5.26 -1.09 2.57
N PRO A 48 -5.75 -2.34 2.41
CA PRO A 48 -7.10 -2.68 2.87
C PRO A 48 -7.33 -2.43 4.37
N ALA A 49 -6.28 -2.56 5.18
CA ALA A 49 -6.35 -2.37 6.62
C ALA A 49 -6.23 -0.90 7.06
N ILE A 50 -6.13 0.06 6.13
CA ILE A 50 -5.98 1.48 6.44
C ILE A 50 -7.21 2.07 7.19
N GLN A 51 -8.34 1.37 7.15
CA GLN A 51 -9.54 1.74 7.90
C GLN A 51 -9.54 1.24 9.36
N GLN A 52 -8.53 0.47 9.79
CA GLN A 52 -8.45 -0.08 11.14
C GLN A 52 -7.20 0.43 11.86
N PRO A 53 -7.25 1.57 12.58
CA PRO A 53 -6.09 2.15 13.27
C PRO A 53 -5.42 1.21 14.28
N ALA A 54 -6.19 0.30 14.88
CA ALA A 54 -5.68 -0.72 15.80
C ALA A 54 -4.92 -1.86 15.11
N SER A 55 -5.02 -1.98 13.78
CA SER A 55 -4.38 -3.04 13.01
C SER A 55 -2.87 -2.76 12.83
N PRO A 56 -1.99 -3.77 13.03
CA PRO A 56 -0.58 -3.63 12.69
C PRO A 56 -0.34 -3.27 11.21
N SER A 57 -1.21 -3.71 10.30
CA SER A 57 -1.13 -3.36 8.87
C SER A 57 -1.36 -1.87 8.61
N TYR A 58 -2.19 -1.20 9.41
CA TYR A 58 -2.36 0.25 9.35
C TYR A 58 -1.02 0.97 9.66
N GLN A 59 -0.27 0.47 10.66
CA GLN A 59 1.03 1.03 11.01
C GLN A 59 2.07 0.85 9.90
N VAL A 60 2.02 -0.25 9.14
CA VAL A 60 2.88 -0.45 7.97
C VAL A 60 2.66 0.68 6.96
N VAL A 61 1.41 0.92 6.53
CA VAL A 61 1.08 1.99 5.58
C VAL A 61 1.44 3.37 6.13
N ARG A 62 1.13 3.63 7.40
CA ARG A 62 1.43 4.90 8.05
C ARG A 62 2.93 5.17 8.10
N ASN A 63 3.73 4.19 8.51
CA ASN A 63 5.19 4.34 8.58
C ASN A 63 5.81 4.44 7.19
N SER A 64 5.36 3.66 6.21
CA SER A 64 5.82 3.77 4.82
C SER A 64 5.54 5.16 4.25
N SER A 65 4.37 5.75 4.53
CA SER A 65 4.06 7.12 4.08
C SER A 65 4.92 8.19 4.76
N LYS A 66 5.31 8.01 6.04
CA LYS A 66 6.24 8.90 6.74
C LYS A 66 7.64 8.83 6.10
N ILE A 67 8.10 7.62 5.77
CA ILE A 67 9.37 7.43 5.06
C ILE A 67 9.30 8.12 3.69
N ALA A 68 8.23 7.92 2.94
CA ALA A 68 8.01 8.58 1.65
C ALA A 68 8.03 10.11 1.78
N ALA A 69 7.42 10.67 2.83
CA ALA A 69 7.41 12.11 3.10
C ALA A 69 8.81 12.71 3.34
N ILE A 70 9.82 11.88 3.66
CA ILE A 70 11.21 12.30 3.80
C ILE A 70 11.98 12.04 2.49
N VAL A 71 11.78 10.88 1.88
CA VAL A 71 12.49 10.44 0.67
C VAL A 71 12.16 11.31 -0.53
N PHE A 72 10.88 11.62 -0.78
CA PHE A 72 10.50 12.41 -1.97
C PHE A 72 11.10 13.82 -1.98
N PRO A 73 11.02 14.60 -0.89
CA PRO A 73 11.68 15.91 -0.87
C PRO A 73 13.21 15.81 -0.98
N ALA A 74 13.83 14.77 -0.40
CA ALA A 74 15.26 14.54 -0.55
C ALA A 74 15.66 14.25 -2.01
N LEU A 75 14.83 13.52 -2.75
CA LEU A 75 15.01 13.31 -4.18
C LEU A 75 14.83 14.62 -4.96
N ILE A 76 13.80 15.41 -4.64
CA ILE A 76 13.61 16.74 -5.27
C ILE A 76 14.84 17.62 -5.05
N TYR A 77 15.45 17.60 -3.88
CA TYR A 77 16.67 18.35 -3.59
C TYR A 77 17.83 18.02 -4.53
N THR A 78 17.98 16.75 -4.95
CA THR A 78 19.01 16.39 -5.93
C THR A 78 18.82 17.05 -7.29
N TYR A 79 17.59 17.45 -7.64
CA TYR A 79 17.28 18.14 -8.89
C TYR A 79 17.18 19.66 -8.74
N ARG A 80 16.63 20.15 -7.61
CA ARG A 80 16.40 21.57 -7.33
C ARG A 80 16.63 21.88 -5.84
N PRO A 81 17.88 22.16 -5.44
CA PRO A 81 18.24 22.28 -4.03
C PRO A 81 17.61 23.50 -3.35
N THR A 82 17.28 24.55 -4.10
CA THR A 82 16.64 25.78 -3.60
C THR A 82 15.24 25.54 -3.04
N ASP A 83 14.56 24.49 -3.50
CA ASP A 83 13.14 24.28 -3.24
C ASP A 83 12.91 23.33 -2.05
N LEU A 84 13.98 22.85 -1.40
CA LEU A 84 13.92 21.81 -0.36
C LEU A 84 13.07 22.21 0.84
N LEU A 85 13.24 23.42 1.37
CA LEU A 85 12.49 23.89 2.54
C LEU A 85 10.99 23.97 2.24
N LEU A 86 10.63 24.48 1.06
CA LEU A 86 9.24 24.55 0.59
C LEU A 86 8.66 23.17 0.33
N ALA A 87 9.44 22.27 -0.28
CA ALA A 87 9.04 20.89 -0.54
C ALA A 87 8.84 20.11 0.77
N TRP A 88 9.73 20.26 1.75
CA TRP A 88 9.58 19.66 3.09
C TRP A 88 8.34 20.18 3.80
N LEU A 89 8.14 21.50 3.83
CA LEU A 89 6.99 22.12 4.48
C LEU A 89 5.68 21.67 3.83
N ALA A 90 5.60 21.71 2.50
CA ALA A 90 4.42 21.26 1.76
C ALA A 90 4.14 19.78 2.01
N THR A 91 5.16 18.93 1.96
CA THR A 91 5.02 17.49 2.19
C THR A 91 4.58 17.18 3.61
N TYR A 92 5.11 17.90 4.61
CA TYR A 92 4.70 17.74 6.01
C TYR A 92 3.25 18.16 6.24
N ILE A 93 2.83 19.32 5.71
CA ILE A 93 1.45 19.81 5.83
C ILE A 93 0.48 18.86 5.13
N LEU A 94 0.79 18.42 3.91
CA LEU A 94 -0.04 17.48 3.16
C LEU A 94 -0.09 16.12 3.85
N HIS A 95 1.03 15.60 4.34
CA HIS A 95 1.08 14.32 5.06
C HIS A 95 0.23 14.36 6.33
N SER A 96 0.44 15.36 7.19
CA SER A 96 -0.29 15.51 8.45
C SER A 96 -1.79 15.72 8.23
N SER A 97 -2.17 16.58 7.28
CA SER A 97 -3.57 16.86 6.94
C SER A 97 -4.26 15.66 6.29
N THR A 98 -3.57 14.94 5.42
CA THR A 98 -4.10 13.72 4.77
C THR A 98 -4.35 12.63 5.81
N TRP A 99 -3.39 12.38 6.72
CA TRP A 99 -3.58 11.39 7.77
C TRP A 99 -4.64 11.78 8.78
N TRP A 100 -4.80 13.07 9.09
CA TRP A 100 -5.90 13.53 9.92
C TRP A 100 -7.26 13.19 9.27
N ILE A 101 -7.43 13.44 7.96
CA ILE A 101 -8.65 13.08 7.23
C ILE A 101 -8.85 11.56 7.21
N ILE A 102 -7.81 10.79 6.90
CA ILE A 102 -7.88 9.32 6.86
C ILE A 102 -8.26 8.77 8.23
N ASP A 103 -7.68 9.28 9.31
CA ASP A 103 -7.98 8.86 10.67
C ASP A 103 -9.46 9.12 11.00
N GLN A 104 -10.00 10.28 10.61
CA GLN A 104 -11.43 10.58 10.79
C GLN A 104 -12.33 9.67 9.96
N ILE A 105 -12.01 9.41 8.70
CA ILE A 105 -12.83 8.55 7.84
C ILE A 105 -12.77 7.08 8.30
N SER A 106 -11.59 6.61 8.74
CA SER A 106 -11.35 5.25 9.24
C SER A 106 -12.25 4.87 10.42
N LEU A 107 -12.63 5.85 11.25
CA LEU A 107 -13.50 5.62 12.40
C LEU A 107 -14.98 5.41 12.03
N HIS A 108 -15.41 5.76 10.82
CA HIS A 108 -16.83 5.93 10.50
C HIS A 108 -17.35 5.11 9.30
N ARG A 109 -16.51 4.43 8.51
CA ARG A 109 -16.98 3.75 7.28
C ARG A 109 -16.08 2.63 6.75
N ASP A 110 -16.70 1.64 6.10
CA ASP A 110 -16.05 0.62 5.26
C ASP A 110 -15.74 1.13 3.85
N TYR A 111 -14.93 2.19 3.72
CA TYR A 111 -14.66 2.80 2.41
C TYR A 111 -13.63 2.04 1.57
N THR A 112 -12.78 1.21 2.18
CA THR A 112 -11.74 0.43 1.48
C THR A 112 -12.33 -0.61 0.53
N ARG A 113 -13.57 -1.05 0.78
CA ARG A 113 -14.28 -2.00 -0.08
C ARG A 113 -15.01 -1.34 -1.25
N SER A 114 -14.96 -0.01 -1.36
CA SER A 114 -15.54 0.71 -2.50
C SER A 114 -14.70 0.54 -3.76
N ILE A 115 -15.36 0.49 -4.92
CA ILE A 115 -14.69 0.45 -6.23
C ILE A 115 -13.71 1.62 -6.39
N ILE A 116 -14.09 2.80 -5.86
CA ILE A 116 -13.24 3.99 -5.89
C ILE A 116 -11.96 3.75 -5.09
N ALA A 117 -12.02 3.16 -3.89
CA ALA A 117 -10.82 2.88 -3.11
C ALA A 117 -9.93 1.79 -3.73
N ILE A 118 -10.54 0.76 -4.33
CA ILE A 118 -9.84 -0.31 -5.07
C ILE A 118 -8.99 0.26 -6.20
N ILE A 119 -9.45 1.33 -6.87
CA ILE A 119 -8.71 1.95 -7.97
C ILE A 119 -7.79 3.07 -7.45
N ALA A 120 -8.29 3.95 -6.60
CA ALA A 120 -7.60 5.15 -6.18
C ALA A 120 -6.40 4.86 -5.28
N LEU A 121 -6.52 3.94 -4.31
CA LEU A 121 -5.43 3.68 -3.36
C LEU A 121 -4.20 3.05 -4.05
N PRO A 122 -4.33 2.03 -4.92
CA PRO A 122 -3.20 1.54 -5.71
C PRO A 122 -2.67 2.58 -6.70
N SER A 123 -3.54 3.41 -7.30
CA SER A 123 -3.12 4.47 -8.23
C SER A 123 -2.23 5.51 -7.54
N LEU A 124 -2.62 5.99 -6.36
CA LEU A 124 -1.83 6.94 -5.58
C LEU A 124 -0.46 6.38 -5.21
N LEU A 125 -0.40 5.11 -4.81
CA LEU A 125 0.86 4.44 -4.50
C LEU A 125 1.76 4.30 -5.74
N THR A 126 1.15 3.99 -6.89
CA THR A 126 1.84 3.87 -8.18
C THR A 126 2.41 5.22 -8.65
N LEU A 127 1.69 6.32 -8.46
CA LEU A 127 2.21 7.64 -8.83
C LEU A 127 3.54 7.97 -8.12
N GLY A 128 3.74 7.46 -6.91
CA GLY A 128 5.02 7.58 -6.21
C GLY A 128 6.17 6.86 -6.92
N THR A 129 5.92 5.75 -7.62
CA THR A 129 6.98 4.98 -8.30
C THR A 129 7.47 5.66 -9.56
N TYR A 130 6.61 6.43 -10.22
CA TYR A 130 6.96 7.23 -11.40
C TYR A 130 8.13 8.17 -11.09
N GLY A 131 8.12 8.84 -9.93
CA GLY A 131 9.18 9.75 -9.53
C GLY A 131 10.52 9.05 -9.20
N LEU A 132 10.50 7.74 -8.94
CA LEU A 132 11.68 6.97 -8.54
C LEU A 132 12.36 6.26 -9.71
N VAL A 133 11.58 5.62 -10.57
CA VAL A 133 12.07 4.72 -11.63
C VAL A 133 11.61 5.16 -13.02
N GLY A 134 10.68 6.12 -13.11
CA GLY A 134 10.18 6.65 -14.36
C GLY A 134 8.92 5.95 -14.87
N LYS A 135 8.62 6.10 -16.16
CA LYS A 135 7.35 5.66 -16.75
C LYS A 135 7.16 4.15 -16.84
N THR A 136 8.25 3.39 -16.95
CA THR A 136 8.21 1.94 -17.22
C THR A 136 7.69 1.13 -16.05
N ILE A 137 7.84 1.62 -14.81
CA ILE A 137 7.36 0.95 -13.60
C ILE A 137 5.87 1.18 -13.33
N VAL A 138 5.26 2.21 -13.93
CA VAL A 138 3.91 2.66 -13.56
C VAL A 138 2.87 1.57 -13.81
N LEU A 139 2.83 0.99 -15.01
CA LEU A 139 1.84 -0.04 -15.34
C LEU A 139 2.04 -1.33 -14.52
N PRO A 140 3.27 -1.91 -14.42
CA PRO A 140 3.53 -3.07 -13.58
C PRO A 140 3.20 -2.84 -12.10
N ALA A 141 3.55 -1.67 -11.56
CA ALA A 141 3.27 -1.31 -10.18
C ALA A 141 1.76 -1.18 -9.94
N PHE A 142 1.01 -0.54 -10.85
CA PHE A 142 -0.44 -0.42 -10.72
C PHE A 142 -1.14 -1.77 -10.72
N LEU A 143 -0.84 -2.63 -11.70
CA LEU A 143 -1.47 -3.95 -11.83
C LEU A 143 -1.14 -4.84 -10.64
N SER A 144 0.13 -4.84 -10.22
CA SER A 144 0.58 -5.67 -9.10
C SER A 144 0.06 -5.17 -7.76
N ALA A 145 0.05 -3.86 -7.53
CA ALA A 145 -0.52 -3.24 -6.34
C ALA A 145 -2.03 -3.50 -6.24
N SER A 146 -2.76 -3.38 -7.36
CA SER A 146 -4.20 -3.68 -7.40
C SER A 146 -4.47 -5.16 -7.14
N SER A 147 -3.68 -6.06 -7.72
CA SER A 147 -3.79 -7.50 -7.48
C SER A 147 -3.51 -7.87 -6.03
N ALA A 148 -2.48 -7.28 -5.42
CA ALA A 148 -2.15 -7.44 -4.02
C ALA A 148 -3.25 -6.91 -3.09
N TYR A 149 -3.78 -5.73 -3.40
CA TYR A 149 -4.90 -5.12 -2.69
C TYR A 149 -6.13 -6.04 -2.66
N LEU A 150 -6.53 -6.53 -3.84
CA LEU A 150 -7.67 -7.44 -4.00
C LEU A 150 -7.44 -8.77 -3.30
N THR A 151 -6.24 -9.36 -3.44
CA THR A 151 -5.88 -10.61 -2.77
C THR A 151 -6.10 -10.51 -1.26
N HIS A 152 -5.65 -9.42 -0.65
CA HIS A 152 -5.82 -9.22 0.78
C HIS A 152 -7.26 -8.89 1.19
N LEU A 153 -8.03 -8.16 0.36
CA LEU A 153 -9.46 -7.99 0.58
C LEU A 153 -10.21 -9.34 0.57
N PHE A 154 -9.91 -10.22 -0.37
CA PHE A 154 -10.54 -11.54 -0.44
C PHE A 154 -10.18 -12.43 0.75
N ILE A 155 -8.92 -12.41 1.20
CA ILE A 155 -8.49 -13.13 2.41
C ILE A 155 -9.26 -12.63 3.64
N GLU A 156 -9.41 -11.31 3.78
CA GLU A 156 -10.16 -10.71 4.89
C GLU A 156 -11.64 -11.13 4.84
N GLN A 157 -12.26 -11.05 3.66
CA GLN A 157 -13.65 -11.46 3.47
C GLN A 157 -13.86 -12.94 3.81
N TYR A 158 -13.00 -13.83 3.31
CA TYR A 158 -13.05 -15.26 3.60
C TYR A 158 -12.96 -15.55 5.11
N ARG A 159 -12.07 -14.85 5.81
CA ARG A 159 -11.90 -14.97 7.26
C ARG A 159 -13.16 -14.54 8.02
N LEU A 160 -13.79 -13.44 7.62
CA LEU A 160 -15.03 -12.95 8.23
C LEU A 160 -16.19 -13.92 8.03
N GLU A 161 -16.34 -14.48 6.82
CA GLU A 161 -17.37 -15.48 6.53
C GLU A 161 -17.16 -16.76 7.35
N THR A 162 -15.91 -17.22 7.49
CA THR A 162 -15.58 -18.40 8.30
C THR A 162 -15.89 -18.17 9.78
N ALA A 163 -15.52 -17.00 10.32
CA ALA A 163 -15.84 -16.63 11.70
C ALA A 163 -17.36 -16.56 11.94
N ARG A 164 -18.11 -15.98 10.99
CA ARG A 164 -19.57 -15.91 11.06
C ARG A 164 -20.21 -17.30 11.12
N LYS A 165 -19.76 -18.23 10.27
CA LYS A 165 -20.25 -19.62 10.26
C LYS A 165 -19.97 -20.34 11.57
N SER A 166 -18.78 -20.14 12.14
CA SER A 166 -18.42 -20.71 13.44
C SER A 166 -19.30 -20.19 14.58
N ILE A 167 -19.65 -18.90 14.58
CA ILE A 167 -20.52 -18.31 15.60
C ILE A 167 -21.96 -18.80 15.42
N SER A 168 -22.48 -18.87 14.19
CA SER A 168 -23.85 -19.37 13.96
C SER A 168 -24.02 -20.84 14.34
N GLY A 169 -22.98 -21.67 14.20
CA GLY A 169 -23.02 -23.07 14.64
C GLY A 169 -23.04 -23.25 16.16
N ILE A 170 -22.53 -22.27 16.92
CA ILE A 170 -22.56 -22.28 18.39
C ILE A 170 -23.93 -21.83 18.94
N VAL A 171 -24.69 -21.05 18.17
CA VAL A 171 -26.01 -20.52 18.59
C VAL A 171 -27.15 -21.50 18.31
N THR A 172 -26.91 -22.55 17.51
CA THR A 172 -27.90 -23.58 17.16
C THR A 172 -27.87 -24.83 18.04
N ASP A 173 -26.91 -24.92 18.96
CA ASP A 173 -26.81 -25.95 20.00
C ASP A 173 -27.21 -25.37 21.37
#